data_AF-A0A371RYS6-F1
#
_entry.id   AF-A0A371RYS6-F1
#
_cell.length_a   1.000
_cell.length_b   1.000
_cell.length_c   1.000
_cell.angle_alpha   90.00
_cell.angle_beta   90.00
_cell.angle_gamma   90.00
#
_symmetry.space_group_name_H-M   'P 1'
#
loop_
_entity.id
_entity.type
_entity.pdbx_description
1 polymer ?
#
loop_
_entity_poly.entity_id
_entity_poly.type
_entity_poly.pdbx_seq_one_letter_code
_entity_poly.pdbx_strand_id
1 'polypeptide(L)'
;MIVSTKNEYSIQARYVIFAAGYEGIEIKKEKKASFVSTYTVTTNPVEDLSEWYNRTLIWETARPYLYLRTTRDNRIIIGGLDDTTTYPEDRDSKLINKKNKLIEEFNKMFPNIRVQPEYYLTAFYGGILDGIPIIGKYEEYPNSYFLFAFGDNGTVYSQLLSKLIVEEIVEGNSPDLALYLQERPLINKG
;
A
#
# COMPACT_ATOMS: atom_id res chain seq x y z
N MET A 1 -27.12 -5.64 -9.84
CA MET A 1 -26.53 -5.97 -8.52
C MET A 1 -27.18 -5.13 -7.45
N ILE A 2 -27.38 -5.69 -6.26
CA ILE A 2 -27.82 -4.96 -5.07
C ILE A 2 -26.72 -5.09 -4.03
N VAL A 3 -26.29 -3.96 -3.46
CA VAL A 3 -25.35 -3.93 -2.33
C VAL A 3 -26.09 -3.35 -1.12
N SER A 4 -25.94 -4.00 0.02
CA SER A 4 -26.55 -3.56 1.28
C SER A 4 -25.49 -2.90 2.16
N THR A 5 -25.89 -1.80 2.80
CA THR A 5 -25.06 -1.12 3.81
C THR A 5 -25.30 -1.72 5.19
N LYS A 6 -24.41 -1.43 6.16
CA LYS A 6 -24.59 -1.84 7.57
C LYS A 6 -25.87 -1.29 8.21
N ASN A 7 -26.42 -0.20 7.67
CA ASN A 7 -27.66 0.43 8.14
C ASN A 7 -28.87 0.02 7.29
N GLU A 8 -28.80 -1.14 6.62
CA GLU A 8 -29.90 -1.77 5.87
C GLU A 8 -30.40 -1.02 4.63
N TYR A 9 -29.77 0.09 4.24
CA TYR A 9 -30.02 0.70 2.93
C TYR A 9 -29.50 -0.19 1.81
N SER A 10 -30.28 -0.28 0.74
CA SER A 10 -29.96 -1.03 -0.46
C SER A 10 -29.67 -0.11 -1.64
N ILE A 11 -28.60 -0.40 -2.37
CA ILE A 11 -28.19 0.33 -3.57
C ILE A 11 -28.25 -0.64 -4.75
N GLN A 12 -29.07 -0.32 -5.75
CA GLN A 12 -29.14 -1.08 -6.99
C GLN A 12 -28.26 -0.43 -8.07
N ALA A 13 -27.37 -1.21 -8.67
CA ALA A 13 -26.49 -0.75 -9.74
C ALA A 13 -26.30 -1.83 -10.81
N ARG A 14 -25.97 -1.39 -12.03
CA ARG A 14 -25.56 -2.29 -13.12
C ARG A 14 -24.18 -2.92 -12.84
N TYR A 15 -23.24 -2.09 -12.41
CA TYR A 15 -21.88 -2.48 -12.03
C TYR A 15 -21.53 -1.97 -10.63
N VAL A 16 -20.66 -2.69 -9.93
CA VAL A 16 -20.13 -2.30 -8.61
C VAL A 16 -18.61 -2.37 -8.65
N ILE A 17 -17.93 -1.33 -8.15
CA ILE A 17 -16.47 -1.32 -8.03
C ILE A 17 -16.12 -1.22 -6.54
N PHE A 18 -15.50 -2.26 -6.00
CA PHE A 18 -14.99 -2.29 -4.64
C PHE A 18 -13.57 -1.72 -4.62
N ALA A 19 -13.46 -0.43 -4.27
CA ALA A 19 -12.19 0.28 -4.08
C ALA A 19 -11.94 0.56 -2.59
N ALA A 20 -12.09 -0.48 -1.75
CA ALA A 20 -12.12 -0.38 -0.29
C ALA A 20 -10.74 -0.55 0.38
N GLY A 21 -9.64 -0.30 -0.34
CA GLY A 21 -8.30 -0.50 0.23
C GLY A 21 -8.06 -1.93 0.72
N TYR A 22 -7.33 -2.07 1.82
CA TYR A 22 -7.01 -3.38 2.40
C TYR A 22 -8.24 -4.07 2.97
N GLU A 23 -9.22 -3.32 3.45
CA GLU A 23 -10.50 -3.79 3.99
C GLU A 23 -11.36 -4.50 2.93
N GLY A 24 -11.05 -4.32 1.63
CA GLY A 24 -11.67 -5.10 0.57
C GLY A 24 -11.47 -6.61 0.73
N ILE A 25 -10.43 -7.05 1.47
CA ILE A 25 -10.18 -8.46 1.79
C ILE A 25 -11.24 -9.06 2.72
N GLU A 26 -11.92 -8.23 3.52
CA GLU A 26 -13.02 -8.65 4.39
C GLU A 26 -14.28 -8.95 3.57
N ILE A 27 -14.47 -8.24 2.45
CA ILE A 27 -15.57 -8.47 1.50
C ILE A 27 -15.26 -9.70 0.65
N LYS A 28 -14.08 -9.74 0.04
CA LYS A 28 -13.63 -10.88 -0.76
C LYS A 28 -12.18 -11.21 -0.47
N LYS A 29 -11.96 -12.39 0.12
CA LYS A 29 -10.63 -12.95 0.29
C LYS A 29 -9.98 -13.23 -1.07
N GLU A 30 -8.77 -12.72 -1.24
CA GLU A 30 -7.86 -12.99 -2.36
C GLU A 30 -6.66 -13.78 -1.82
N LYS A 31 -6.47 -15.01 -2.34
CA LYS A 31 -5.46 -15.96 -1.84
C LYS A 31 -4.03 -15.50 -2.16
N LYS A 32 -3.87 -14.67 -3.19
CA LYS A 32 -2.58 -14.10 -3.58
C LYS A 32 -2.21 -12.84 -2.78
N ALA A 33 -3.12 -12.30 -1.97
CA ALA A 33 -2.82 -11.14 -1.13
C ALA A 33 -2.06 -11.58 0.13
N SER A 34 -1.03 -10.83 0.49
CA SER A 34 -0.27 -10.99 1.73
C SER A 34 -0.23 -9.66 2.48
N PHE A 35 -0.24 -9.74 3.81
CA PHE A 35 -0.21 -8.57 4.67
C PHE A 35 0.89 -8.71 5.72
N VAL A 36 1.62 -7.63 5.92
CA VAL A 36 2.58 -7.45 7.01
C VAL A 36 2.27 -6.14 7.71
N SER A 37 2.92 -5.88 8.83
CA SER A 37 2.87 -4.58 9.50
C SER A 37 4.10 -3.75 9.14
N THR A 38 3.91 -2.45 8.93
CA THR A 38 4.98 -1.49 8.66
C THR A 38 4.91 -0.30 9.61
N TYR A 39 6.01 0.43 9.72
CA TYR A 39 6.15 1.54 10.66
C TYR A 39 6.71 2.76 9.95
N THR A 40 6.27 3.93 10.38
CA THR A 40 6.75 5.20 9.83
C THR A 40 6.97 6.23 10.93
N VAL A 41 7.94 7.11 10.70
CA VAL A 41 8.21 8.30 11.49
C VAL A 41 8.22 9.49 10.56
N THR A 42 7.55 10.56 10.96
CA THR A 42 7.71 11.89 10.37
C THR A 42 8.36 12.80 11.38
N THR A 43 9.46 13.44 11.02
CA THR A 43 10.21 14.33 11.92
C THR A 43 9.55 15.69 12.05
N ASN A 44 9.98 16.47 13.06
CA ASN A 44 9.85 17.93 13.02
C ASN A 44 10.48 18.48 11.72
N PRO A 45 10.13 19.71 11.28
CA PRO A 45 10.87 20.39 10.24
C PRO A 45 12.35 20.47 10.59
N VAL A 46 13.20 20.15 9.62
CA VAL A 46 14.66 20.17 9.73
C VAL A 46 15.17 21.47 9.15
N GLU A 47 16.02 22.17 9.90
CA GLU A 47 16.54 23.49 9.51
C GLU A 47 17.37 23.42 8.24
N ASP A 48 18.25 22.42 8.13
CA ASP A 48 19.12 22.22 6.98
C ASP A 48 19.12 20.76 6.51
N LEU A 49 18.79 20.57 5.23
CA LEU A 49 18.80 19.30 4.51
C LEU A 49 19.81 19.33 3.34
N SER A 50 20.74 20.28 3.33
CA SER A 50 21.70 20.51 2.25
C SER A 50 22.63 19.30 2.00
N GLU A 51 22.95 18.53 3.04
CA GLU A 51 23.72 17.29 2.92
C GLU A 51 22.98 16.20 2.13
N TRP A 52 21.65 16.25 2.09
CA TRP A 52 20.85 15.29 1.32
C TRP A 52 20.72 15.75 -0.13
N TYR A 53 21.69 15.31 -0.95
CA TYR A 53 21.77 15.66 -2.36
C TYR A 53 20.43 15.50 -3.12
N ASN A 54 19.96 16.61 -3.69
CA ASN A 54 18.69 16.74 -4.40
C ASN A 54 17.44 16.29 -3.63
N ARG A 55 17.55 16.04 -2.32
CA ARG A 55 16.48 15.50 -1.47
C ARG A 55 15.81 14.28 -2.09
N THR A 56 16.62 13.46 -2.76
CA THR A 56 16.16 12.32 -3.55
C THR A 56 15.56 11.26 -2.62
N LEU A 57 14.46 10.63 -3.04
CA LEU A 57 13.93 9.48 -2.31
C LEU A 57 15.00 8.39 -2.24
N ILE A 58 15.22 7.88 -1.03
CA ILE A 58 16.13 6.75 -0.79
C ILE A 58 15.28 5.54 -0.47
N TRP A 59 15.60 4.42 -1.11
CA TRP A 59 15.02 3.11 -0.79
C TRP A 59 16.15 2.09 -0.80
N GLU A 60 16.39 1.42 0.33
CA GLU A 60 17.40 0.36 0.42
C GLU A 60 16.86 -1.04 0.08
N THR A 61 17.78 -1.95 -0.22
CA THR A 61 17.46 -3.34 -0.59
C THR A 61 17.49 -4.32 0.60
N ALA A 62 17.85 -3.87 1.80
CA ALA A 62 17.89 -4.70 3.00
C ALA A 62 16.50 -5.28 3.34
N ARG A 63 16.47 -6.31 4.20
CA ARG A 63 15.23 -6.92 4.70
C ARG A 63 15.32 -7.08 6.22
N PRO A 64 14.55 -6.29 7.01
CA PRO A 64 13.61 -5.26 6.55
C PRO A 64 14.31 -4.08 5.87
N TYR A 65 13.62 -3.42 4.94
CA TYR A 65 14.12 -2.23 4.24
C TYR A 65 13.78 -0.96 5.01
N LEU A 66 14.39 0.13 4.57
CA LEU A 66 14.05 1.50 4.87
C LEU A 66 13.76 2.27 3.57
N TYR A 67 12.79 3.18 3.65
CA TYR A 67 12.64 4.25 2.68
C TYR A 67 12.65 5.59 3.40
N LEU A 68 13.29 6.57 2.77
CA LEU A 68 13.42 7.91 3.29
C LEU A 68 13.01 8.90 2.20
N ARG A 69 12.19 9.88 2.57
CA ARG A 69 11.87 11.00 1.68
C ARG A 69 11.67 12.28 2.48
N THR A 70 11.78 13.41 1.81
CA THR A 70 11.50 14.71 2.41
C THR A 70 10.10 15.20 2.06
N THR A 71 9.60 16.15 2.85
CA THR A 71 8.36 16.89 2.56
C THR A 71 8.68 18.33 2.11
N ARG A 72 7.67 19.03 1.59
CA ARG A 72 7.83 20.43 1.14
C ARG A 72 8.16 21.40 2.27
N ASP A 73 7.74 21.09 3.49
CA ASP A 73 7.99 21.85 4.72
C ASP A 73 9.20 21.33 5.51
N ASN A 74 10.18 20.74 4.81
CA ASN A 74 11.48 20.29 5.33
C ASN A 74 11.40 19.20 6.42
N ARG A 75 10.37 18.36 6.43
CA ARG A 75 10.32 17.19 7.29
C ARG A 75 10.93 15.99 6.58
N ILE A 76 11.28 14.97 7.34
CA ILE A 76 11.72 13.69 6.83
C ILE A 76 10.69 12.62 7.21
N ILE A 77 10.29 11.83 6.23
CA ILE A 77 9.51 10.60 6.43
C ILE A 77 10.48 9.43 6.31
N ILE A 78 10.55 8.62 7.35
CA ILE A 78 11.36 7.41 7.45
C ILE A 78 10.39 6.26 7.66
N GLY A 79 10.40 5.23 6.82
CA GLY A 79 9.52 4.10 6.99
C GLY A 79 10.13 2.77 6.58
N GLY A 80 9.44 1.69 6.96
CA GLY A 80 9.89 0.31 6.78
C GLY A 80 9.95 -0.42 8.11
N LEU A 81 11.04 -1.18 8.34
CA LEU A 81 11.17 -2.08 9.50
C LEU A 81 9.98 -3.06 9.62
N ASP A 82 9.53 -3.58 8.49
CA ASP A 82 8.34 -4.43 8.41
C ASP A 82 8.42 -5.63 9.36
N ASP A 83 7.25 -6.07 9.81
CA ASP A 83 7.05 -7.17 10.76
C ASP A 83 5.94 -8.08 10.25
N THR A 84 6.13 -9.39 10.31
CA THR A 84 5.19 -10.37 9.74
C THR A 84 3.88 -10.48 10.52
N THR A 85 3.77 -9.81 11.66
CA THR A 85 2.52 -9.78 12.44
C THR A 85 1.38 -9.12 11.66
N THR A 86 0.23 -9.79 11.67
CA THR A 86 -1.05 -9.25 11.17
C THR A 86 -2.00 -8.91 12.32
N TYR A 87 -1.55 -9.03 13.57
CA TYR A 87 -2.33 -8.71 14.76
C TYR A 87 -2.11 -7.24 15.15
N PRO A 88 -3.16 -6.39 15.15
CA PRO A 88 -3.04 -4.97 15.51
C PRO A 88 -2.39 -4.74 16.87
N GLU A 89 -2.77 -5.51 17.89
CA GLU A 89 -2.26 -5.36 19.25
C GLU A 89 -0.74 -5.59 19.33
N ASP A 90 -0.24 -6.65 18.68
CA ASP A 90 1.20 -6.96 18.65
C ASP A 90 1.97 -5.90 17.86
N ARG A 91 1.45 -5.48 16.71
CA ARG A 91 2.00 -4.37 15.91
C ARG A 91 2.11 -3.09 16.72
N ASP A 92 1.01 -2.67 17.35
CA ASP A 92 0.91 -1.38 18.04
C ASP A 92 1.83 -1.37 19.29
N SER A 93 1.98 -2.52 19.95
CA SER A 93 2.92 -2.67 21.07
C SER A 93 4.39 -2.40 20.68
N LYS A 94 4.76 -2.61 19.41
CA LYS A 94 6.12 -2.44 18.90
C LYS A 94 6.42 -1.02 18.42
N LEU A 95 5.40 -0.16 18.29
CA LEU A 95 5.51 1.17 17.66
C LEU A 95 6.62 2.03 18.29
N ILE A 96 6.71 2.07 19.63
CA ILE A 96 7.71 2.90 20.32
C ILE A 96 9.14 2.42 20.02
N ASN A 97 9.35 1.10 20.03
CA ASN A 97 10.65 0.51 19.71
C ASN A 97 11.02 0.74 18.23
N LYS A 98 10.07 0.52 17.32
CA LYS A 98 10.27 0.70 15.87
C LYS A 98 10.54 2.16 15.52
N LYS A 99 9.82 3.10 16.13
CA LYS A 99 10.09 4.55 16.03
C LYS A 99 11.55 4.88 16.38
N ASN A 100 12.03 4.40 17.53
CA ASN A 100 13.40 4.66 17.97
C ASN A 100 14.42 4.06 16.99
N LYS A 101 14.16 2.84 16.51
CA LYS A 101 15.03 2.17 15.53
C LYS A 101 15.05 2.89 14.18
N LEU A 102 13.91 3.39 13.69
CA LEU A 102 13.87 4.20 12.45
C LEU A 102 14.74 5.47 12.57
N ILE A 103 14.70 6.14 13.73
CA ILE A 103 15.57 7.29 14.00
C ILE A 103 17.06 6.88 14.09
N GLU A 104 17.36 5.75 14.74
CA GLU A 104 18.72 5.23 14.84
C GLU A 104 19.31 4.94 13.44
N GLU A 105 18.57 4.24 12.59
CA GLU A 105 19.01 3.93 11.23
C GLU A 105 19.16 5.19 10.37
N PHE A 106 18.25 6.17 10.50
CA PHE A 106 18.41 7.47 9.85
C PHE A 106 19.72 8.15 10.27
N ASN A 107 20.02 8.19 11.57
CA ASN A 107 21.24 8.84 12.08
C ASN A 107 22.52 8.11 11.64
N LYS A 108 22.47 6.80 11.35
CA LYS A 108 23.60 6.07 10.75
C LYS A 108 23.88 6.55 9.32
N MET A 109 22.83 6.84 8.55
CA MET A 109 22.94 7.31 7.17
C MET A 109 23.29 8.81 7.09
N PHE A 110 22.77 9.61 8.01
CA PHE A 110 22.95 11.06 8.07
C PHE A 110 23.43 11.52 9.45
N PRO A 111 24.72 11.33 9.79
CA PRO A 111 25.22 11.60 11.14
C PRO A 111 25.12 13.06 11.60
N ASN A 112 25.08 14.01 10.66
CA ASN A 112 25.07 15.44 10.96
C ASN A 112 23.65 16.04 10.96
N ILE A 113 22.64 15.32 10.44
CA ILE A 113 21.26 15.81 10.40
C ILE A 113 20.57 15.41 11.69
N ARG A 114 20.35 16.38 12.58
CA ARG A 114 19.65 16.13 13.84
C ARG A 114 18.14 16.13 13.62
N VAL A 115 17.50 15.03 13.97
CA VAL A 115 16.06 14.86 13.82
C VAL A 115 15.39 14.44 15.13
N GLN A 116 14.14 14.84 15.28
CA GLN A 116 13.24 14.37 16.33
C GLN A 116 11.93 13.91 15.70
N PRO A 117 11.35 12.78 16.15
CA PRO A 117 10.05 12.33 15.67
C PRO A 117 8.94 13.29 16.15
N GLU A 118 8.11 13.80 15.23
CA GLU A 118 6.87 14.54 15.56
C GLU A 118 5.67 13.60 15.49
N TYR A 119 5.61 12.77 14.45
CA TYR A 119 4.57 11.78 14.24
C TYR A 119 5.19 10.40 14.05
N TYR A 120 4.52 9.38 14.54
CA TYR A 120 4.91 8.00 14.34
C TYR A 120 3.67 7.12 14.26
N LEU A 121 3.62 6.30 13.23
CA LEU A 121 2.44 5.54 12.85
C LEU A 121 2.84 4.11 12.53
N THR A 122 1.88 3.23 12.65
CA THR A 122 1.97 1.88 12.11
C THR A 122 0.73 1.59 11.28
N ALA A 123 0.89 0.73 10.30
CA ALA A 123 -0.16 0.34 9.37
C ALA A 123 0.07 -1.10 8.92
N PHE A 124 -0.97 -1.68 8.33
CA PHE A 124 -0.76 -2.84 7.48
C PHE A 124 -0.17 -2.41 6.14
N TYR A 125 0.67 -3.26 5.59
CA TYR A 125 1.15 -3.20 4.22
C TYR A 125 0.68 -4.47 3.53
N GLY A 126 -0.21 -4.30 2.56
CA GLY A 126 -0.71 -5.35 1.70
C GLY A 126 0.07 -5.40 0.40
N GLY A 127 0.48 -6.60 -0.02
CA GLY A 127 1.09 -6.90 -1.31
C GLY A 127 0.42 -8.08 -2.00
N ILE A 128 0.82 -8.35 -3.24
CA ILE A 128 0.45 -9.57 -3.98
C ILE A 128 1.69 -10.45 -4.14
N LEU A 129 1.55 -11.77 -4.02
CA LEU A 129 2.67 -12.73 -4.04
C LEU A 129 3.59 -12.62 -5.27
N ASP A 130 3.06 -12.24 -6.42
CA ASP A 130 3.82 -12.04 -7.67
C ASP A 130 4.24 -10.58 -7.90
N GLY A 131 3.91 -9.67 -6.97
CA GLY A 131 4.21 -8.24 -7.04
C GLY A 131 3.33 -7.44 -7.98
N ILE A 132 2.35 -8.06 -8.64
CA ILE A 132 1.46 -7.40 -9.60
C ILE A 132 0.08 -7.21 -8.96
N PRO A 133 -0.52 -6.01 -8.98
CA PRO A 133 -1.83 -5.79 -8.38
C PRO A 133 -2.93 -6.58 -9.09
N ILE A 134 -4.09 -6.70 -8.46
CA ILE A 134 -5.20 -7.52 -8.98
C ILE A 134 -6.44 -6.66 -9.25
N ILE A 135 -7.05 -6.87 -10.42
CA ILE A 135 -8.47 -6.59 -10.68
C ILE A 135 -9.22 -7.90 -10.48
N GLY A 136 -9.97 -8.02 -9.39
CA GLY A 136 -10.72 -9.22 -9.07
C GLY A 136 -12.09 -9.21 -9.73
N LYS A 137 -12.40 -10.25 -10.52
CA LYS A 137 -13.74 -10.55 -11.03
C LYS A 137 -14.14 -11.94 -10.52
N TYR A 138 -15.16 -12.02 -9.67
CA TYR A 138 -15.49 -13.27 -8.99
C TYR A 138 -16.93 -13.69 -9.27
N GLU A 139 -17.16 -15.00 -9.44
CA GLU A 139 -18.49 -15.55 -9.73
C GLU A 139 -19.50 -15.24 -8.62
N GLU A 140 -19.08 -15.19 -7.36
CA GLU A 140 -19.95 -14.86 -6.23
C GLU A 140 -20.39 -13.38 -6.24
N TYR A 141 -19.70 -12.55 -7.03
CA TYR A 141 -19.92 -11.10 -7.16
C TYR A 141 -20.09 -10.71 -8.64
N PRO A 142 -21.19 -11.13 -9.31
CA PRO A 142 -21.38 -10.87 -10.72
C PRO A 142 -21.43 -9.35 -11.00
N ASN A 143 -20.98 -8.94 -12.18
CA ASN A 143 -20.90 -7.53 -12.61
C ASN A 143 -20.16 -6.63 -11.60
N SER A 144 -19.22 -7.18 -10.83
CA SER A 144 -18.46 -6.45 -9.84
C SER A 144 -16.96 -6.56 -10.09
N TYR A 145 -16.23 -5.51 -9.72
CA TYR A 145 -14.77 -5.43 -9.83
C TYR A 145 -14.19 -5.12 -8.47
N PHE A 146 -13.16 -5.85 -8.06
CA PHE A 146 -12.38 -5.58 -6.86
C PHE A 146 -11.04 -4.97 -7.25
N LEU A 147 -10.79 -3.73 -6.82
CA LEU A 147 -9.56 -3.01 -7.13
C LEU A 147 -8.55 -3.27 -6.01
N PHE A 148 -7.82 -4.39 -6.10
CA PHE A 148 -6.77 -4.77 -5.17
C PHE A 148 -5.41 -4.27 -5.66
N ALA A 149 -5.24 -2.95 -5.66
CA ALA A 149 -3.98 -2.26 -5.98
C ALA A 149 -2.96 -2.35 -4.83
N PHE A 150 -2.78 -3.56 -4.30
CA PHE A 150 -1.84 -3.82 -3.20
C PHE A 150 -0.40 -3.83 -3.72
N GLY A 151 0.54 -3.44 -2.86
CA GLY A 151 1.95 -3.28 -3.15
C GLY A 151 2.43 -1.82 -3.09
N ASP A 152 3.74 -1.66 -3.30
CA ASP A 152 4.49 -0.40 -3.12
C ASP A 152 4.02 0.77 -3.98
N ASN A 153 3.41 0.47 -5.12
CA ASN A 153 2.97 1.47 -6.10
C ASN A 153 1.44 1.58 -6.15
N GLY A 154 0.74 1.23 -5.06
CA GLY A 154 -0.72 1.16 -5.02
C GLY A 154 -1.43 2.42 -5.52
N THR A 155 -0.90 3.62 -5.25
CA THR A 155 -1.47 4.88 -5.76
C THR A 155 -1.38 4.98 -7.29
N VAL A 156 -0.23 4.64 -7.87
CA VAL A 156 -0.02 4.67 -9.33
C VAL A 156 -0.87 3.60 -10.01
N TYR A 157 -0.85 2.39 -9.49
CA TYR A 157 -1.64 1.29 -10.02
C TYR A 157 -3.14 1.54 -9.87
N SER A 158 -3.61 2.16 -8.79
CA SER A 158 -5.03 2.49 -8.64
C SER A 158 -5.55 3.35 -9.79
N GLN A 159 -4.75 4.32 -10.25
CA GLN A 159 -5.10 5.14 -11.40
C GLN A 159 -5.18 4.29 -12.68
N LEU A 160 -4.17 3.45 -12.94
CA LEU A 160 -4.17 2.57 -14.10
C LEU A 160 -5.35 1.59 -14.08
N LEU A 161 -5.52 0.82 -13.00
CA LEU A 161 -6.55 -0.20 -12.90
C LEU A 161 -7.96 0.40 -12.98
N SER A 162 -8.18 1.58 -12.40
CA SER A 162 -9.46 2.27 -12.52
C SER A 162 -9.81 2.62 -13.97
N LYS A 163 -8.81 3.02 -14.78
CA LYS A 163 -9.01 3.28 -16.22
C LYS A 163 -9.36 2.00 -16.97
N LEU A 164 -8.66 0.91 -16.72
CA LEU A 164 -8.94 -0.39 -17.36
C LEU A 164 -10.35 -0.89 -17.03
N ILE A 165 -10.78 -0.76 -15.77
CA ILE A 165 -12.15 -1.12 -15.36
C ILE A 165 -13.19 -0.24 -16.07
N VAL A 166 -12.95 1.07 -16.17
CA VAL A 166 -13.87 2.00 -16.86
C VAL A 166 -13.95 1.69 -18.35
N GLU A 167 -12.81 1.46 -19.02
CA GLU A 167 -12.73 1.07 -20.43
C GLU A 167 -13.53 -0.21 -20.69
N GLU A 168 -13.30 -1.26 -19.89
CA GLU A 168 -14.06 -2.52 -19.96
C GLU A 168 -15.56 -2.30 -19.79
N ILE A 169 -15.99 -1.47 -18.83
CA ILE A 169 -17.41 -1.20 -18.57
C ILE A 169 -18.07 -0.41 -19.71
N VAL A 170 -17.38 0.60 -20.25
CA VAL A 170 -17.93 1.53 -21.24
C VAL A 170 -17.85 0.97 -22.66
N GLU A 171 -16.73 0.36 -23.01
CA GLU A 171 -16.43 -0.12 -24.36
C GLU A 171 -16.73 -1.63 -24.52
N GLY A 172 -16.89 -2.34 -23.41
CA GLY A 172 -17.13 -3.80 -23.39
C GLY A 172 -15.86 -4.63 -23.56
N ASN A 173 -14.68 -4.00 -23.61
CA ASN A 173 -13.38 -4.65 -23.72
C ASN A 173 -12.26 -3.71 -23.25
N SER A 174 -11.31 -4.23 -22.47
CA SER A 174 -10.03 -3.59 -22.18
C SER A 174 -8.88 -4.60 -22.37
N PRO A 175 -8.06 -4.48 -23.45
CA PRO A 175 -7.04 -5.49 -23.77
C PRO A 175 -6.04 -5.74 -22.64
N ASP A 176 -5.65 -4.67 -21.93
CA ASP A 176 -4.65 -4.74 -20.87
C ASP A 176 -5.23 -5.23 -19.53
N LEU A 177 -6.56 -5.31 -19.38
CA LEU A 177 -7.20 -5.79 -18.16
C LEU A 177 -6.80 -7.24 -17.84
N ALA A 178 -6.59 -8.06 -18.85
CA ALA A 178 -6.15 -9.46 -18.70
C ALA A 178 -4.82 -9.60 -17.96
N LEU A 179 -3.94 -8.59 -18.04
CA LEU A 179 -2.65 -8.58 -17.34
C LEU A 179 -2.81 -8.47 -15.81
N TYR A 180 -3.97 -8.03 -15.34
CA TYR A 180 -4.23 -7.75 -13.92
C TYR A 180 -5.32 -8.63 -13.32
N LEU A 181 -5.97 -9.50 -14.10
CA LEU A 181 -6.97 -10.43 -13.57
C LEU A 181 -6.39 -11.35 -12.48
N GLN A 182 -7.23 -11.75 -11.53
CA GLN A 182 -6.83 -12.65 -10.45
C GLN A 182 -6.38 -14.03 -10.97
N GLU A 183 -6.89 -14.46 -12.12
CA GLU A 183 -6.58 -15.73 -12.79
C GLU A 183 -5.46 -15.61 -13.84
N ARG A 184 -4.85 -14.43 -13.99
CA ARG A 184 -3.74 -14.25 -14.94
C ARG A 184 -2.67 -15.34 -14.72
N PRO A 185 -2.09 -15.88 -15.79
CA PRO A 185 -1.02 -16.85 -15.67
C PRO A 185 0.15 -16.20 -14.93
N LEU A 186 0.67 -16.91 -13.92
CA LEU A 186 1.94 -16.52 -13.32
C LEU A 186 3.02 -16.70 -14.39
N ILE A 187 3.93 -15.74 -14.50
CA ILE A 187 5.14 -15.95 -15.31
C ILE A 187 5.84 -17.16 -14.71
N ASN A 188 5.97 -18.24 -15.49
CA ASN A 188 6.71 -19.43 -15.08
C ASN A 188 8.10 -18.96 -14.65
N LYS A 189 8.41 -19.10 -13.35
CA LYS A 189 9.78 -18.98 -12.88
C LYS A 189 10.52 -20.19 -13.45
N GLY A 190 11.27 -19.95 -14.52
CA GLY A 190 12.27 -20.89 -15.03
C GLY A 190 13.38 -21.12 -14.01
#